data_AF-A0A346N1C1-F1
#
_entry.id   AF-A0A346N1C1-F1
#
_cell.length_a   1.000
_cell.length_b   1.000
_cell.length_c   1.000
_cell.angle_alpha   90.00
_cell.angle_beta   90.00
_cell.angle_gamma   90.00
#
_symmetry.space_group_name_H-M   'P 1'
#
loop_
_entity.id
_entity.type
_entity.pdbx_description
1 polymer ?
#
loop_
_entity_poly.entity_id
_entity_poly.type
_entity_poly.pdbx_seq_one_letter_code
_entity_poly.pdbx_strand_id
1 'polypeptide(L)'
;MSTYALAAIASLASLLLVLPIALRDPKRLRSLRRPVPRAGAERRVLGWGTLLPGLGLALAGQWPAFLIWLGAVTTLGWLLVQLLARVGGAALLKARSEAGA
;
A
#
# COMPACT_ATOMS: atom_id res chain seq x y z
N MET A 1 -8.54 -9.48 24.36
CA MET A 1 -7.68 -9.36 23.17
C MET A 1 -6.65 -8.28 23.44
N SER A 2 -5.35 -8.56 23.28
CA SER A 2 -4.31 -7.56 23.58
C SER A 2 -4.37 -6.41 22.56
N THR A 3 -4.06 -5.20 23.01
CA THR A 3 -4.00 -3.98 22.17
C THR A 3 -3.14 -4.18 20.93
N TYR A 4 -2.04 -4.93 21.06
CA TYR A 4 -1.13 -5.26 19.96
C TYR A 4 -1.75 -6.19 18.92
N ALA A 5 -2.54 -7.18 19.35
CA ALA A 5 -3.20 -8.10 18.42
C ALA A 5 -4.24 -7.38 17.56
N LEU A 6 -5.02 -6.47 18.17
CA LEU A 6 -6.00 -5.66 17.44
C LEU A 6 -5.34 -4.72 16.43
N ALA A 7 -4.23 -4.07 16.82
CA ALA A 7 -3.47 -3.23 15.91
C ALA A 7 -2.88 -4.04 14.74
N ALA A 8 -2.31 -5.22 15.01
CA ALA A 8 -1.72 -6.09 13.99
C ALA A 8 -2.75 -6.55 12.95
N ILE A 9 -3.94 -6.99 13.39
CA ILE A 9 -5.02 -7.42 12.50
C ILE A 9 -5.49 -6.25 11.63
N ALA A 10 -5.72 -5.08 12.23
CA ALA A 10 -6.13 -3.90 11.49
C ALA A 10 -5.06 -3.45 10.48
N SER A 11 -3.78 -3.56 10.82
CA SER A 11 -2.67 -3.22 9.93
C SER A 11 -2.56 -4.19 8.76
N LEU A 12 -2.72 -5.50 8.99
CA LEU A 12 -2.75 -6.52 7.94
C LEU A 12 -3.92 -6.30 6.97
N ALA A 13 -5.11 -6.01 7.50
CA ALA A 13 -6.29 -5.73 6.69
C ALA A 13 -6.09 -4.48 5.81
N SER A 14 -5.55 -3.39 6.37
CA SER A 14 -5.20 -2.20 5.58
C SER A 14 -4.10 -2.49 4.56
N LEU A 15 -3.08 -3.29 4.90
CA LEU A 15 -1.98 -3.62 3.99
C LEU A 15 -2.46 -4.38 2.75
N LEU A 16 -3.38 -5.34 2.93
CA LEU A 16 -4.00 -6.10 1.83
C LEU A 16 -4.73 -5.18 0.84
N LEU A 17 -5.33 -4.10 1.32
CA LEU A 17 -6.04 -3.11 0.50
C LEU A 17 -5.09 -2.09 -0.15
N VAL A 18 -3.97 -1.76 0.50
CA VAL A 18 -2.95 -0.85 -0.06
C VAL A 18 -2.15 -1.52 -1.18
N LEU A 19 -1.94 -2.84 -1.11
CA LEU A 19 -1.17 -3.59 -2.11
C LEU A 19 -1.64 -3.39 -3.57
N PRO A 20 -2.94 -3.55 -3.92
CA PRO A 20 -3.41 -3.29 -5.28
C PRO A 20 -3.35 -1.82 -5.67
N ILE A 21 -3.49 -0.87 -4.72
CA ILE A 21 -3.35 0.57 -4.98
C ILE A 21 -1.92 0.91 -5.39
N ALA A 22 -0.93 0.35 -4.67
CA ALA A 22 0.50 0.56 -4.92
C ALA A 22 0.95 -0.08 -6.24
N LEU A 23 0.44 -1.28 -6.57
CA LEU A 23 0.74 -1.96 -7.84
C LEU A 23 0.21 -1.19 -9.05
N ARG A 24 -0.91 -0.48 -8.90
CA ARG A 24 -1.53 0.34 -9.95
C ARG A 24 -1.06 1.80 -9.93
N ASP A 25 0.11 2.10 -9.37
CA ASP A 25 0.61 3.47 -9.33
C ASP A 25 0.94 3.98 -10.76
N PRO A 26 0.22 5.01 -11.25
CA PRO A 26 0.42 5.53 -12.60
C PRO A 26 1.81 6.14 -12.79
N LYS A 27 2.46 6.66 -11.74
CA LYS A 27 3.83 7.19 -11.84
C LYS A 27 4.82 6.07 -12.16
N ARG A 28 4.64 4.91 -11.53
CA ARG A 28 5.49 3.73 -11.70
C ARG A 28 5.25 3.02 -13.04
N LEU A 29 4.00 2.97 -13.50
CA LEU A 29 3.67 2.41 -14.81
C LEU A 29 4.19 3.30 -15.96
N ARG A 30 4.16 4.63 -15.80
CA ARG A 30 4.78 5.55 -16.77
C ARG A 30 6.29 5.37 -16.88
N SER A 31 7.01 5.23 -15.75
CA SER A 31 8.47 4.98 -15.80
C SER A 31 8.81 3.64 -16.45
N LEU A 32 7.93 2.63 -16.31
CA LEU A 32 8.05 1.32 -16.94
C LEU A 32 7.48 1.25 -18.37
N ARG A 33 7.01 2.37 -18.93
CA ARG A 33 6.31 2.45 -20.24
C ARG A 33 5.15 1.45 -20.41
N ARG A 34 4.49 1.06 -19.32
CA ARG A 34 3.32 0.17 -19.35
C ARG A 34 2.02 0.97 -19.50
N PRO A 35 0.98 0.41 -20.14
CA PRO A 35 -0.32 1.06 -20.25
C PRO A 35 -0.86 1.37 -18.85
N VAL A 36 -1.28 2.62 -18.65
CA VAL A 36 -1.76 3.13 -17.36
C VAL A 36 -3.28 2.88 -17.27
N PRO A 37 -3.76 2.04 -16.34
CA PRO A 37 -5.19 1.87 -16.14
C PRO A 37 -5.83 3.19 -15.65
N ARG A 38 -6.94 3.62 -16.25
CA ARG A 38 -7.75 4.76 -15.75
C ARG A 38 -8.47 4.35 -14.47
N ALA A 39 -7.81 4.51 -13.33
CA ALA A 39 -8.35 4.14 -12.02
C ALA A 39 -8.85 5.39 -11.27
N GLY A 40 -10.11 5.79 -11.51
CA GLY A 40 -10.76 6.92 -10.83
C GLY A 40 -11.54 6.51 -9.58
N ALA A 41 -12.62 5.74 -9.76
CA ALA A 41 -13.53 5.37 -8.67
C ALA A 41 -13.01 4.20 -7.81
N GLU A 42 -12.51 3.13 -8.44
CA GLU A 42 -12.03 1.92 -7.76
C GLU A 42 -10.85 2.21 -6.80
N ARG A 43 -9.97 3.14 -7.20
CA ARG A 43 -8.85 3.62 -6.38
C ARG A 43 -9.31 4.41 -5.14
N ARG A 44 -10.37 5.20 -5.28
CA ARG A 44 -10.96 5.94 -4.16
C ARG A 44 -11.67 4.99 -3.20
N VAL A 45 -12.45 4.03 -3.71
CA VAL A 45 -13.15 3.05 -2.87
C VAL A 45 -12.15 2.19 -2.08
N LEU A 46 -11.08 1.71 -2.73
CA LEU A 46 -10.03 0.97 -2.02
C LEU A 46 -9.29 1.85 -1.00
N GLY A 47 -8.99 3.11 -1.35
CA GLY A 47 -8.37 4.06 -0.43
C GLY A 47 -9.22 4.35 0.80
N TRP A 48 -10.51 4.64 0.63
CA TRP A 48 -11.45 4.80 1.75
C TRP A 48 -11.61 3.50 2.54
N GLY A 49 -11.59 2.35 1.86
CA GLY A 49 -11.59 1.03 2.49
C GLY A 49 -10.40 0.79 3.42
N THR A 50 -9.21 1.33 3.11
CA THR A 50 -8.03 1.19 3.99
C THR A 50 -8.17 1.91 5.32
N LEU A 51 -9.07 2.90 5.42
CA LEU A 51 -9.30 3.71 6.62
C LEU A 51 -10.37 3.11 7.55
N LEU A 52 -11.25 2.24 7.02
CA LEU A 52 -12.31 1.56 7.79
C LEU A 52 -11.80 0.79 9.03
N PRO A 53 -10.69 0.04 8.97
CA PRO A 53 -10.17 -0.68 10.14
C PRO A 53 -9.76 0.24 11.28
N GLY A 54 -9.13 1.37 10.97
CA GLY A 54 -8.76 2.39 11.94
C GLY A 54 -9.96 3.11 12.52
N LEU A 55 -10.96 3.42 11.69
CA LEU A 55 -12.22 3.99 12.15
C LEU A 55 -12.94 3.06 13.13
N GLY A 56 -12.95 1.75 12.87
CA GLY A 56 -13.48 0.75 13.80
C GLY A 56 -12.77 0.75 15.15
N LEU A 57 -11.43 0.89 15.18
CA LEU A 57 -10.66 0.97 16.42
C LEU A 57 -10.95 2.26 17.22
N ALA A 58 -11.08 3.40 16.53
CA ALA A 58 -11.42 4.67 17.15
C ALA A 58 -12.82 4.66 17.75
N LEU A 59 -13.81 4.14 17.02
CA LEU A 59 -15.20 4.01 17.50
C LEU A 59 -15.34 3.02 18.66
N ALA A 60 -14.50 1.98 18.72
CA ALA A 60 -14.44 1.03 19.83
C ALA A 60 -13.74 1.59 21.08
N GLY A 61 -13.31 2.86 21.08
CA GLY A 61 -12.61 3.51 22.19
C GLY A 61 -11.18 3.02 22.42
N GLN A 62 -10.62 2.23 21.48
CA GLN A 62 -9.30 1.63 21.58
C GLN A 62 -8.20 2.56 21.03
N TRP A 63 -8.11 3.77 21.59
CA TRP A 63 -7.18 4.82 21.17
C TRP A 63 -5.71 4.37 21.08
N PRO A 64 -5.16 3.56 22.01
CA PRO A 64 -3.79 3.08 21.88
C PRO A 64 -3.58 2.19 20.65
N ALA A 65 -4.53 1.29 20.36
CA ALA A 65 -4.48 0.44 19.18
C ALA A 65 -4.62 1.25 17.89
N PHE A 66 -5.47 2.29 17.89
CA PHE A 66 -5.63 3.22 16.77
C PHE A 66 -4.32 3.97 16.46
N LEU A 67 -3.63 4.52 17.47
CA LEU A 67 -2.36 5.23 17.26
C LEU A 67 -1.25 4.32 16.74
N ILE A 68 -1.15 3.09 17.26
CA ILE A 68 -0.21 2.08 16.77
C ILE A 68 -0.54 1.72 15.31
N TRP A 69 -1.81 1.48 15.00
CA TRP A 69 -2.28 1.19 13.65
C TRP A 69 -1.97 2.33 12.68
N LEU A 70 -2.17 3.59 13.08
CA LEU A 70 -1.92 4.78 12.27
C LEU A 70 -0.43 4.91 11.91
N GLY A 71 0.47 4.69 12.88
CA GLY A 71 1.91 4.65 12.64
C GLY A 71 2.33 3.47 11.75
N ALA A 72 1.76 2.29 11.99
CA ALA A 72 2.06 1.09 11.21
C ALA A 72 1.60 1.22 9.75
N VAL A 73 0.37 1.69 9.49
CA VAL A 73 -0.19 1.78 8.13
C VAL A 73 0.54 2.83 7.29
N THR A 74 0.95 3.95 7.89
CA THR A 74 1.75 4.98 7.20
C THR A 74 3.14 4.48 6.86
N THR A 75 3.82 3.82 7.80
CA THR A 75 5.15 3.26 7.60
C THR A 75 5.15 2.13 6.57
N LEU A 76 4.21 1.18 6.69
CA LEU A 76 4.07 0.06 5.76
C LEU A 76 3.68 0.53 4.36
N GLY A 77 2.77 1.51 4.24
CA GLY A 77 2.39 2.11 2.96
C GLY A 77 3.59 2.76 2.27
N TRP A 78 4.40 3.52 3.01
CA TRP A 78 5.63 4.11 2.48
C TRP A 78 6.65 3.06 2.04
N LEU A 79 6.92 2.07 2.90
CA LEU A 79 7.89 1.01 2.64
C LEU A 79 7.49 0.16 1.43
N LEU A 80 6.20 -0.10 1.26
CA LEU A 80 5.66 -0.80 0.10
C LEU A 80 5.89 -0.03 -1.20
N VAL A 81 5.64 1.28 -1.23
CA VAL A 81 5.92 2.12 -2.41
C VAL A 81 7.40 2.10 -2.76
N GLN A 82 8.28 2.22 -1.74
CA GLN A 82 9.73 2.15 -1.92
C GLN A 82 10.19 0.79 -2.46
N LEU A 83 9.65 -0.31 -1.93
CA LEU A 83 9.97 -1.66 -2.39
C LEU A 83 9.54 -1.87 -3.85
N LEU A 84 8.32 -1.46 -4.19
CA LEU A 84 7.83 -1.52 -5.57
C LEU A 84 8.73 -0.70 -6.51
N ALA A 85 9.11 0.52 -6.12
CA ALA A 85 10.01 1.35 -6.91
C ALA A 85 11.35 0.64 -7.20
N ARG A 86 11.97 0.02 -6.19
CA ARG A 86 13.22 -0.74 -6.34
C ARG A 86 13.07 -1.95 -7.26
N VAL A 87 12.04 -2.77 -7.07
CA VAL A 87 11.77 -3.96 -7.90
C VAL A 87 11.52 -3.57 -9.36
N GLY A 88 10.81 -2.46 -9.59
CA GLY A 88 10.55 -1.95 -10.93
C GLY A 88 11.82 -1.48 -11.64
N GLY A 89 12.69 -0.75 -10.93
CA GLY A 89 13.98 -0.31 -11.48
C GLY A 89 14.91 -1.46 -11.82
N ALA A 90 15.03 -2.46 -10.94
CA ALA A 90 15.88 -3.64 -11.17
C ALA A 90 15.44 -4.43 -12.42
N ALA A 91 14.13 -4.64 -12.60
CA ALA A 91 13.59 -5.32 -13.78
C ALA A 91 13.90 -4.56 -15.09
N LEU A 92 13.84 -3.23 -15.07
CA LEU A 92 14.11 -2.40 -16.24
C LEU A 92 15.60 -2.39 -16.64
N LEU A 93 16.50 -2.39 -15.65
CA LEU A 93 17.94 -2.50 -15.87
C LEU A 93 18.31 -3.86 -16.48
N LYS A 94 17.72 -4.94 -15.96
CA LYS A 94 17.92 -6.29 -16.51
C LYS A 94 17.49 -6.37 -17.99
N ALA A 95 16.30 -5.88 -18.31
CA ALA A 95 15.79 -5.88 -19.68
C ALA A 95 16.64 -5.05 -20.66
N ARG A 96 17.25 -3.95 -20.21
CA ARG A 96 18.17 -3.16 -21.05
C ARG A 96 19.49 -3.88 -21.33
N SER A 97 19.99 -4.66 -20.38
CA SER A 97 21.21 -5.45 -20.57
C SER A 97 21.00 -6.58 -21.58
N GLU A 98 19.81 -7.19 -21.59
CA GLU A 98 19.48 -8.29 -22.52
C GLU A 98 19.18 -7.80 -23.95
N ALA A 99 18.73 -6.56 -24.12
CA ALA A 99 18.44 -5.98 -25.43
C ALA A 99 19.66 -5.33 -26.13
N GLY A 100 20.78 -5.19 -25.41
CA GLY A 100 22.03 -4.59 -25.91
C GLY A 100 23.16 -5.59 -26.16
N ALA A 101 22.90 -6.89 -26.00
CA ALA A 101 23.80 -7.99 -26.34
C ALA A 101 23.32 -8.66 -27.64
#